data_AF-A0AA43EY76-F1
#
_entry.id   AF-A0AA43EY76-F1
#
_cell.length_a   1.000
_cell.length_b   1.000
_cell.length_c   1.000
_cell.angle_alpha   90.00
_cell.angle_beta   90.00
_cell.angle_gamma   90.00
#
_symmetry.space_group_name_H-M   'P 1'
#
loop_
_entity.id
_entity.type
_entity.pdbx_description
1 polymer ?
#
loop_
_entity_poly.entity_id
_entity_poly.type
_entity_poly.pdbx_seq_one_letter_code
_entity_poly.pdbx_strand_id
1 'polypeptide(L)'
;MAGIPWQSTLQHKLGQQLLVPVDDAMGLARRYRELDAFRDYVAARLRLVVPACALIGVTAIACGLAPVMALVGTQAFAALLGLLLAPVALVGSLFVLLLVFFSWLEERSLARSLGHRTSREHKAARWIRKKLRADLGRLPRVPWLLATLFVGLPFVVLLRMTPLIGIPLLVVLAAAPIAFARLDR
;
A
#
# COMPACT_ATOMS: atom_id res chain seq x y z
N MET A 1 -13.82 8.67 -40.27
CA MET A 1 -13.68 8.99 -38.84
C MET A 1 -12.37 8.37 -38.35
N ALA A 2 -11.30 9.17 -38.33
CA ALA A 2 -9.96 8.69 -37.95
C ALA A 2 -9.80 8.72 -36.43
N GLY A 3 -9.70 7.56 -35.80
CA GLY A 3 -9.39 7.43 -34.38
C GLY A 3 -7.96 7.89 -34.10
N ILE A 4 -7.79 8.73 -33.09
CA ILE A 4 -6.52 9.38 -32.75
C ILE A 4 -5.52 8.30 -32.26
N PRO A 5 -4.32 8.16 -32.86
CA PRO A 5 -3.38 7.07 -32.55
C PRO A 5 -2.94 7.03 -31.07
N TRP A 6 -3.00 8.16 -30.36
CA TRP A 6 -2.70 8.27 -28.93
C TRP A 6 -3.67 7.52 -28.00
N GLN A 7 -4.92 7.28 -28.43
CA GLN A 7 -5.93 6.60 -27.60
C GLN A 7 -5.58 5.13 -27.36
N SER A 8 -5.07 4.44 -28.38
CA SER A 8 -4.67 3.02 -28.28
C SER A 8 -3.45 2.84 -27.36
N THR A 9 -2.47 3.73 -27.45
CA THR A 9 -1.27 3.72 -26.60
C THR A 9 -1.59 4.00 -25.14
N LEU A 10 -2.53 4.93 -24.88
CA LEU A 10 -3.00 5.22 -23.53
C LEU A 10 -3.82 4.06 -22.97
N GLN A 11 -4.71 3.45 -23.76
CA GLN A 11 -5.45 2.27 -23.33
C GLN A 11 -4.53 1.08 -23.04
N HIS A 12 -3.49 0.87 -23.85
CA HIS A 12 -2.55 -0.22 -23.62
C HIS A 12 -1.71 0.02 -22.36
N LYS A 13 -1.27 1.26 -22.11
CA LYS A 13 -0.55 1.64 -20.87
C LYS A 13 -1.44 1.57 -19.63
N LEU A 14 -2.69 2.02 -19.72
CA LEU A 14 -3.66 1.94 -18.62
C LEU A 14 -4.03 0.48 -18.33
N GLY A 15 -4.26 -0.32 -19.37
CA GLY A 15 -4.50 -1.76 -19.25
C GLY A 15 -3.32 -2.47 -18.58
N GLN A 16 -2.09 -2.20 -19.01
CA GLN A 16 -0.90 -2.73 -18.33
C GLN A 16 -0.79 -2.25 -16.87
N GLN A 17 -1.02 -0.97 -16.59
CA GLN A 17 -0.91 -0.45 -15.21
C GLN A 17 -2.00 -0.95 -14.27
N LEU A 18 -3.15 -1.40 -14.78
CA LEU A 18 -4.24 -1.98 -14.01
C LEU A 18 -4.12 -3.50 -13.84
N LEU A 19 -3.60 -4.20 -14.85
CA LEU A 19 -3.47 -5.66 -14.83
C LEU A 19 -2.20 -6.13 -14.12
N VAL A 20 -1.07 -5.42 -14.28
CA VAL A 20 0.20 -5.76 -13.63
C VAL A 20 0.08 -5.85 -12.10
N PRO A 21 -0.61 -4.94 -11.37
CA PRO A 21 -0.80 -5.06 -9.93
C PRO A 21 -1.62 -6.28 -9.52
N VAL A 22 -2.58 -6.71 -10.35
CA VAL A 22 -3.39 -7.90 -10.08
C VAL A 22 -2.57 -9.16 -10.31
N ASP A 23 -1.80 -9.22 -11.40
CA ASP A 23 -0.87 -10.31 -11.67
C ASP A 23 0.21 -10.40 -10.58
N ASP A 24 0.72 -9.26 -10.11
CA ASP A 24 1.65 -9.19 -8.97
C ASP A 24 0.99 -9.70 -7.69
N ALA A 25 -0.28 -9.36 -7.43
CA ALA A 25 -1.04 -9.86 -6.28
C ALA A 25 -1.22 -11.38 -6.33
N MET A 26 -1.61 -11.92 -7.48
CA MET A 26 -1.79 -13.36 -7.67
C MET A 26 -0.45 -14.09 -7.56
N GLY A 27 0.61 -13.53 -8.13
CA GLY A 27 1.97 -14.05 -8.01
C GLY A 27 2.44 -14.08 -6.55
N LEU A 28 2.15 -13.02 -5.79
CA LEU A 28 2.47 -12.93 -4.37
C LEU A 28 1.66 -13.94 -3.54
N ALA A 29 0.36 -14.08 -3.81
CA ALA A 29 -0.50 -15.05 -3.15
C ALA A 29 -0.05 -16.49 -3.44
N ARG A 30 0.37 -16.76 -4.69
CA ARG A 30 0.93 -18.04 -5.11
C ARG A 30 2.26 -18.32 -4.40
N ARG A 31 3.16 -17.34 -4.34
CA ARG A 31 4.44 -17.44 -3.62
C ARG A 31 4.25 -17.64 -2.11
N TYR A 32 3.25 -17.00 -1.50
CA TYR A 32 2.88 -17.26 -0.10
C TYR A 32 2.40 -18.69 0.14
N ARG A 33 1.71 -19.28 -0.85
CA ARG A 33 1.24 -20.66 -0.76
C ARG A 33 2.33 -21.69 -1.02
N GLU A 34 3.26 -21.39 -1.93
CA GLU A 34 4.29 -22.32 -2.41
C GLU A 34 5.63 -22.24 -1.66
N LEU A 35 5.98 -21.09 -1.05
CA LEU A 35 7.25 -20.90 -0.34
C LEU A 35 7.06 -21.01 1.17
N ASP A 36 7.40 -22.18 1.73
CA ASP A 36 7.37 -22.42 3.18
C ASP A 36 8.21 -21.39 3.95
N ALA A 37 9.37 -20.98 3.41
CA ALA A 37 10.23 -19.95 4.02
C ALA A 37 9.54 -18.59 4.21
N PHE A 38 8.63 -18.21 3.31
CA PHE A 38 7.88 -16.96 3.45
C PHE A 38 6.75 -17.10 4.48
N ARG A 39 6.03 -18.23 4.46
CA ARG A 39 5.00 -18.53 5.46
C ARG A 39 5.58 -18.60 6.87
N ASP A 40 6.69 -19.30 7.05
CA ASP A 40 7.36 -19.45 8.34
C ASP A 40 7.90 -18.11 8.85
N TYR A 41 8.38 -17.24 7.94
CA TYR A 41 8.78 -15.88 8.28
C TYR A 41 7.61 -15.04 8.80
N VAL A 42 6.45 -15.11 8.13
CA VAL A 42 5.23 -14.41 8.54
C VAL A 42 4.69 -14.98 9.86
N ALA A 43 4.66 -16.31 10.00
CA ALA A 43 4.19 -17.00 11.20
C ALA A 43 5.05 -16.67 12.43
N ALA A 44 6.38 -16.70 12.28
CA ALA A 44 7.32 -16.32 13.35
C ALA A 44 7.15 -14.86 13.81
N ARG A 45 6.52 -14.02 12.98
CA ARG A 45 6.39 -12.57 13.20
C ARG A 45 4.94 -12.11 13.20
N LEU A 46 4.00 -13.03 13.44
CA LEU A 46 2.57 -12.73 13.55
C LEU A 46 2.29 -11.57 14.51
N ARG A 47 3.02 -11.49 15.63
CA ARG A 47 2.88 -10.41 16.62
C ARG A 47 3.16 -9.01 16.06
N LEU A 48 3.93 -8.90 14.99
CA LEU A 48 4.26 -7.64 14.29
C LEU A 48 3.40 -7.45 13.04
N VAL A 49 3.06 -8.55 12.35
CA VAL A 49 2.23 -8.53 11.13
C VAL A 49 0.77 -8.17 11.47
N VAL A 50 0.21 -8.74 12.54
CA VAL A 50 -1.17 -8.46 12.98
C VAL A 50 -1.42 -6.97 13.25
N PRO A 51 -0.63 -6.25 14.06
CA PRO A 51 -0.85 -4.82 14.28
C PRO A 51 -0.62 -3.99 13.01
N ALA A 52 0.29 -4.38 12.12
CA ALA A 52 0.46 -3.72 10.83
C ALA A 52 -0.78 -3.91 9.93
N CYS A 53 -1.34 -5.12 9.87
CA CYS A 53 -2.60 -5.39 9.17
C CYS A 53 -3.77 -4.63 9.79
N ALA A 54 -3.83 -4.51 11.12
CA ALA A 54 -4.84 -3.71 11.81
C ALA A 54 -4.74 -2.23 11.43
N LEU A 55 -3.52 -1.67 11.42
CA LEU A 55 -3.28 -0.29 10.98
C LEU A 55 -3.67 -0.06 9.51
N ILE A 56 -3.37 -1.04 8.64
CA ILE A 56 -3.81 -1.03 7.24
C ILE A 56 -5.34 -1.02 7.17
N GLY A 57 -6.02 -1.86 7.95
CA GLY A 57 -7.48 -1.90 8.03
C GLY A 57 -8.08 -0.57 8.47
N VAL A 58 -7.56 0.04 9.53
CA VAL A 58 -7.97 1.37 9.99
C VAL A 58 -7.78 2.43 8.90
N THR A 59 -6.65 2.36 8.19
CA THR A 59 -6.35 3.31 7.09
C THR A 59 -7.30 3.11 5.90
N ALA A 60 -7.62 1.87 5.55
CA ALA A 60 -8.55 1.54 4.49
C ALA A 60 -9.97 2.00 4.82
N ILE A 61 -10.41 1.83 6.07
CA ILE A 61 -11.70 2.36 6.56
C ILE A 61 -11.71 3.88 6.45
N ALA A 62 -10.65 4.56 6.91
CA ALA A 62 -10.54 6.01 6.82
C ALA A 62 -10.58 6.50 5.36
N CYS A 63 -9.90 5.82 4.44
CA CYS A 63 -9.94 6.12 3.01
C CYS A 63 -11.32 5.84 2.39
N GLY A 64 -11.98 4.77 2.81
CA GLY A 64 -13.34 4.41 2.38
C GLY A 64 -14.40 5.41 2.83
N LEU A 65 -14.22 6.03 4.00
CA LEU A 65 -15.14 7.07 4.51
C LEU A 65 -14.88 8.45 3.90
N ALA A 66 -13.71 8.70 3.32
CA ALA A 66 -13.36 10.00 2.76
C ALA A 66 -14.33 10.51 1.68
N PRO A 67 -14.80 9.69 0.70
CA PRO A 67 -15.82 10.11 -0.27
C PRO A 67 -17.16 10.49 0.39
N VAL A 68 -17.56 9.76 1.44
CA VAL A 68 -18.79 10.06 2.19
C VAL A 68 -18.64 11.41 2.89
N MET A 69 -17.54 11.61 3.62
CA MET A 69 -17.27 12.88 4.32
C MET A 69 -17.13 14.06 3.35
N ALA A 70 -16.58 13.84 2.16
CA ALA A 70 -16.43 14.89 1.15
C ALA A 70 -17.77 15.35 0.55
N LEU A 71 -18.74 14.44 0.46
CA LEU A 71 -19.98 14.67 -0.28
C LEU A 71 -21.21 14.84 0.64
N VAL A 72 -21.11 14.44 1.91
CA VAL A 72 -22.17 14.62 2.89
C VAL A 72 -22.41 16.13 3.12
N GLY A 73 -23.65 16.57 2.98
CA GLY A 73 -24.05 17.97 3.16
C GLY A 73 -23.99 18.85 1.90
N THR A 74 -23.59 18.33 0.74
CA THR A 74 -23.66 19.08 -0.52
C THR A 74 -25.05 18.96 -1.16
N GLN A 75 -25.45 17.75 -1.57
CA GLN A 75 -26.76 17.42 -2.13
C GLN A 75 -27.09 15.94 -1.87
N ALA A 76 -28.37 15.57 -1.83
CA ALA A 76 -28.81 14.18 -1.57
C ALA A 76 -28.21 13.18 -2.59
N PHE A 77 -28.11 13.58 -3.86
CA PHE A 77 -27.50 12.77 -4.92
C PHE A 77 -25.99 12.57 -4.73
N ALA A 78 -25.28 13.61 -4.27
CA ALA A 78 -23.85 13.52 -3.97
C ALA A 78 -23.57 12.62 -2.76
N ALA A 79 -24.43 12.64 -1.73
CA ALA A 79 -24.33 11.73 -0.59
C ALA A 79 -24.52 10.26 -1.00
N LEU A 80 -25.48 9.98 -1.90
CA LEU A 80 -25.65 8.64 -2.50
C LEU A 80 -24.42 8.20 -3.28
N LEU A 81 -23.82 9.10 -4.06
CA LEU A 81 -22.59 8.81 -4.80
C LEU A 81 -21.41 8.52 -3.85
N GLY A 82 -21.27 9.30 -2.78
CA GLY A 82 -20.25 9.05 -1.75
C GLY A 82 -20.41 7.70 -1.08
N LEU A 83 -21.65 7.31 -0.78
CA LEU A 83 -21.96 5.99 -0.20
C LEU A 83 -21.65 4.84 -1.17
N LEU A 84 -21.89 5.03 -2.47
CA LEU A 84 -21.58 4.04 -3.50
C LEU A 84 -20.06 3.93 -3.74
N LEU A 85 -19.33 5.05 -3.67
CA LEU A 85 -17.87 5.09 -3.81
C LEU A 85 -17.14 4.56 -2.57
N ALA A 86 -17.76 4.62 -1.39
CA ALA A 86 -17.16 4.17 -0.13
C ALA A 86 -16.63 2.72 -0.16
N PRO A 87 -17.41 1.69 -0.54
CA PRO A 87 -16.91 0.32 -0.62
C PRO A 87 -15.82 0.16 -1.67
N VAL A 88 -15.91 0.89 -2.79
CA VAL A 88 -14.90 0.85 -3.86
C VAL A 88 -13.57 1.44 -3.38
N ALA A 89 -13.62 2.59 -2.70
CA ALA A 89 -12.45 3.21 -2.09
C ALA A 89 -11.86 2.37 -0.96
N LEU A 90 -12.70 1.74 -0.14
CA LEU A 90 -12.28 0.85 0.94
C LEU A 90 -11.57 -0.39 0.40
N VAL A 91 -12.19 -1.11 -0.54
CA VAL A 91 -11.60 -2.32 -1.13
C VAL A 91 -10.33 -1.98 -1.90
N GLY A 92 -10.34 -0.91 -2.70
CA GLY A 92 -9.17 -0.47 -3.45
C GLY A 92 -8.00 -0.06 -2.55
N SER A 93 -8.26 0.72 -1.49
CA SER A 93 -7.23 1.13 -0.54
C SER A 93 -6.67 -0.05 0.24
N LEU A 94 -7.53 -0.96 0.72
CA LEU A 94 -7.14 -2.18 1.41
C LEU A 94 -6.26 -3.05 0.51
N PHE A 95 -6.68 -3.25 -0.74
CA PHE A 95 -5.94 -4.05 -1.72
C PHE A 95 -4.54 -3.48 -1.96
N VAL A 96 -4.42 -2.18 -2.24
CA VAL A 96 -3.11 -1.56 -2.49
C VAL A 96 -2.22 -1.63 -1.25
N LEU A 97 -2.75 -1.31 -0.06
CA LEU A 97 -1.96 -1.30 1.17
C LEU A 97 -1.46 -2.70 1.53
N LEU A 98 -2.31 -3.72 1.43
CA LEU A 98 -1.91 -5.11 1.66
C LEU A 98 -0.90 -5.58 0.61
N LEU A 99 -1.12 -5.28 -0.67
CA LEU A 99 -0.21 -5.66 -1.74
C LEU A 99 1.19 -5.09 -1.53
N VAL A 100 1.27 -3.79 -1.22
CA VAL A 100 2.54 -3.11 -0.93
C VAL A 100 3.21 -3.71 0.30
N PHE A 101 2.44 -3.95 1.37
CA PHE A 101 2.96 -4.49 2.62
C PHE A 101 3.48 -5.92 2.48
N PHE A 102 2.71 -6.82 1.87
CA PHE A 102 3.12 -8.21 1.66
C PHE A 102 4.27 -8.34 0.65
N SER A 103 4.29 -7.51 -0.41
CA SER A 103 5.42 -7.46 -1.35
C SER A 103 6.71 -7.04 -0.64
N TRP A 104 6.60 -6.11 0.31
CA TRP A 104 7.72 -5.70 1.14
C TRP A 104 8.19 -6.82 2.10
N LEU A 105 7.27 -7.54 2.74
CA LEU A 105 7.62 -8.70 3.59
C LEU A 105 8.30 -9.81 2.81
N GLU A 106 7.83 -10.10 1.60
CA GLU A 106 8.43 -11.10 0.72
C GLU A 106 9.89 -10.75 0.43
N GLU A 107 10.16 -9.52 0.01
CA GLU A 107 11.51 -9.09 -0.35
C GLU A 107 12.46 -9.12 0.87
N ARG A 108 11.93 -8.90 2.08
CA ARG A 108 12.66 -9.05 3.35
C ARG A 108 12.94 -10.52 3.70
N SER A 109 11.99 -11.43 3.45
CA SER A 109 12.19 -12.88 3.64
C SER A 109 13.24 -13.44 2.67
N LEU A 110 13.24 -12.96 1.43
CA LEU A 110 14.24 -13.31 0.41
C LEU A 110 15.62 -12.76 0.76
N ALA A 111 15.71 -11.51 1.22
CA ALA A 111 16.98 -10.92 1.65
C ALA A 111 17.62 -11.69 2.83
N ARG A 112 16.81 -12.28 3.71
CA ARG A 112 17.30 -13.07 4.85
C ARG A 112 17.70 -14.49 4.46
N SER A 113 16.99 -15.13 3.54
CA SER A 113 17.28 -16.50 3.06
C SER A 113 18.46 -16.56 2.09
N LEU A 114 18.62 -15.54 1.23
CA LEU A 114 19.71 -15.50 0.22
C LEU A 114 21.03 -14.93 0.76
N GLY A 115 21.05 -14.47 2.02
CA GLY A 115 22.19 -13.76 2.60
C GLY A 115 22.41 -12.38 1.96
N HIS A 116 23.20 -11.52 2.61
CA HIS A 116 23.40 -10.09 2.33
C HIS A 116 23.94 -9.72 0.91
N ARG A 117 23.92 -10.60 -0.08
CA ARG A 117 24.76 -10.53 -1.28
C ARG A 117 24.18 -9.78 -2.49
N THR A 118 22.99 -9.18 -2.42
CA THR A 118 22.36 -8.55 -3.61
C THR A 118 21.96 -7.07 -3.48
N SER A 119 22.33 -6.37 -2.42
CA SER A 119 21.81 -4.99 -2.23
C SER A 119 22.66 -3.93 -2.94
N ARG A 120 22.24 -3.50 -4.13
CA ARG A 120 22.54 -2.15 -4.64
C ARG A 120 21.81 -1.13 -3.75
N GLU A 121 22.48 -0.70 -2.69
CA GLU A 121 21.93 0.20 -1.67
C GLU A 121 21.57 1.58 -2.25
N HIS A 122 20.27 1.89 -2.31
CA HIS A 122 19.80 3.24 -2.58
C HIS A 122 20.26 4.19 -1.46
N LYS A 123 20.71 5.42 -1.81
CA LYS A 123 21.25 6.41 -0.86
C LYS A 123 20.32 6.69 0.33
N ALA A 124 19.00 6.67 0.11
CA ALA A 124 17.99 6.83 1.16
C ALA A 124 18.00 5.67 2.18
N ALA A 125 18.11 4.42 1.72
CA ALA A 125 18.18 3.26 2.60
C ALA A 125 19.45 3.26 3.46
N ARG A 126 20.59 3.70 2.88
CA ARG A 126 21.83 3.94 3.64
C ARG A 126 21.67 5.02 4.69
N TRP A 127 20.99 6.12 4.35
CA TRP A 127 20.75 7.21 5.30
C TRP A 127 19.84 6.76 6.46
N ILE A 128 18.79 5.99 6.17
CA ILE A 128 17.88 5.44 7.19
C ILE A 128 18.58 4.39 8.06
N ARG A 129 19.39 3.50 7.48
CA ARG A 129 20.24 2.58 8.28
C ARG A 129 21.17 3.36 9.21
N LYS A 130 21.80 4.42 8.72
CA LYS A 130 22.77 5.23 9.49
C LYS A 130 22.11 6.04 10.60
N LYS A 131 20.98 6.71 10.34
CA LYS A 131 20.28 7.53 11.35
C LYS A 131 19.35 6.74 12.26
N LEU A 132 18.58 5.79 11.72
CA LEU A 132 17.54 5.08 12.46
C LEU A 132 17.93 3.67 12.88
N ARG A 133 19.12 3.15 12.51
CA ARG A 133 19.54 1.76 12.76
C ARG A 133 18.50 0.72 12.30
N ALA A 134 17.59 1.09 11.40
CA ALA A 134 16.53 0.24 10.90
C ALA A 134 16.88 -0.16 9.47
N ASP A 135 16.92 -1.47 9.20
CA ASP A 135 17.08 -1.97 7.85
C ASP A 135 15.69 -2.12 7.22
N LEU A 136 15.33 -1.20 6.34
CA LEU A 136 14.03 -1.20 5.67
C LEU A 136 13.99 -2.13 4.45
N GLY A 137 15.09 -2.78 4.06
CA GLY A 137 15.12 -3.61 2.84
C GLY A 137 14.87 -2.81 1.55
N ARG A 138 14.50 -3.51 0.47
CA ARG A 138 14.13 -2.88 -0.81
C ARG A 138 12.68 -2.40 -0.74
N LEU A 139 12.41 -1.19 -1.22
CA LEU A 139 11.03 -0.72 -1.33
C LEU A 139 10.32 -1.52 -2.42
N PRO A 140 9.11 -2.05 -2.14
CA PRO A 140 8.35 -2.83 -3.10
C PRO A 140 7.99 -1.98 -4.31
N ARG A 141 7.72 -2.62 -5.45
CA ARG A 141 7.15 -1.94 -6.61
C ARG A 141 5.72 -1.52 -6.29
N VAL A 142 5.52 -0.26 -5.95
CA VAL A 142 4.21 0.29 -5.64
C VAL A 142 3.45 0.56 -6.95
N PRO A 143 2.21 0.09 -7.10
CA PRO A 143 1.36 0.46 -8.23
C PRO A 143 0.90 1.91 -8.05
N TRP A 144 1.75 2.85 -8.49
CA TRP A 144 1.57 4.29 -8.23
C TRP A 144 0.20 4.82 -8.62
N LEU A 145 -0.37 4.38 -9.75
CA LEU A 145 -1.69 4.82 -10.20
C LEU A 145 -2.79 4.43 -9.19
N LEU A 146 -2.84 3.16 -8.80
CA LEU A 146 -3.79 2.67 -7.80
C LEU A 146 -3.53 3.27 -6.43
N ALA A 147 -2.26 3.40 -6.03
CA ALA A 147 -1.89 4.01 -4.77
C ALA A 147 -2.33 5.48 -4.69
N THR A 148 -2.11 6.26 -5.75
CA THR A 148 -2.57 7.65 -5.79
C THR A 148 -4.10 7.74 -5.83
N LEU A 149 -4.78 6.89 -6.60
CA LEU A 149 -6.23 6.95 -6.75
C LEU A 149 -6.98 6.49 -5.49
N PHE A 150 -6.57 5.35 -4.91
CA PHE A 150 -7.29 4.70 -3.82
C PHE A 150 -6.74 5.01 -2.44
N VAL A 151 -5.51 5.50 -2.33
CA VAL A 151 -4.92 5.87 -1.02
C VAL A 151 -4.61 7.37 -1.01
N GLY A 152 -3.80 7.86 -1.93
CA GLY A 152 -3.34 9.25 -1.94
C GLY A 152 -4.48 10.27 -1.97
N LEU A 153 -5.39 10.15 -2.93
CA LEU A 153 -6.53 11.06 -3.11
C LEU A 153 -7.49 11.05 -1.91
N PRO A 154 -8.02 9.91 -1.44
CA PRO A 154 -8.89 9.90 -0.26
C PRO A 154 -8.15 10.34 1.01
N PHE A 155 -6.85 10.08 1.12
CA PHE A 155 -6.07 10.53 2.27
C PHE A 155 -5.83 12.05 2.27
N VAL A 156 -5.64 12.67 1.11
CA VAL A 156 -5.58 14.14 0.99
C VAL A 156 -6.92 14.77 1.38
N VAL A 157 -8.03 14.18 0.94
CA VAL A 157 -9.38 14.60 1.35
C VAL A 157 -9.53 14.48 2.87
N LEU A 158 -9.11 13.36 3.46
CA LEU A 158 -9.13 13.16 4.91
C LEU A 158 -8.29 14.20 5.67
N LEU A 159 -7.09 14.52 5.18
CA LEU A 159 -6.25 15.57 5.76
C LEU A 159 -6.90 16.95 5.71
N ARG A 160 -7.65 17.25 4.64
CA ARG A 160 -8.36 18.53 4.51
C ARG A 160 -9.59 18.61 5.42
N MET A 161 -10.35 17.53 5.53
CA MET A 161 -11.58 17.49 6.33
C MET A 161 -11.32 17.31 7.82
N THR A 162 -10.34 16.48 8.18
CA THR A 162 -10.05 16.13 9.57
C THR A 162 -8.55 15.94 9.79
N PRO A 163 -7.77 17.03 9.76
CA PRO A 163 -6.31 16.97 9.93
C PRO A 163 -5.90 16.37 11.28
N LEU A 164 -6.73 16.55 12.32
CA LEU A 164 -6.53 15.96 13.64
C LEU A 164 -6.44 14.44 13.63
N ILE A 165 -7.07 13.76 12.66
CA ILE A 165 -7.00 12.31 12.48
C ILE A 165 -5.99 11.97 11.38
N GLY A 166 -6.00 12.71 10.27
CA GLY A 166 -5.13 12.42 9.12
C GLY A 166 -3.63 12.56 9.42
N ILE A 167 -3.23 13.57 10.18
CA ILE A 167 -1.82 13.79 10.54
C ILE A 167 -1.26 12.67 11.42
N PRO A 168 -1.86 12.31 12.58
CA PRO A 168 -1.34 11.23 13.39
C PRO A 168 -1.39 9.89 12.62
N LEU A 169 -2.43 9.65 11.82
CA LEU A 169 -2.50 8.44 10.99
C LEU A 169 -1.33 8.38 10.00
N LEU A 170 -0.99 9.50 9.34
CA LEU A 170 0.16 9.57 8.43
C LEU A 170 1.49 9.32 9.15
N VAL A 171 1.67 9.92 10.33
CA VAL A 171 2.86 9.73 11.16
C VAL A 171 3.00 8.28 11.57
N VAL A 172 1.91 7.64 12.02
CA VAL A 172 1.90 6.22 12.39
C VAL A 172 2.16 5.33 11.18
N LEU A 173 1.57 5.62 10.02
CA LEU A 173 1.82 4.87 8.78
C LEU A 173 3.28 4.95 8.33
N ALA A 174 3.89 6.13 8.43
CA ALA A 174 5.29 6.34 8.09
C ALA A 174 6.24 5.72 9.13
N ALA A 175 5.85 5.71 10.40
CA ALA A 175 6.62 5.09 11.48
C ALA A 175 6.49 3.56 11.50
N ALA A 176 5.39 3.00 11.01
CA ALA A 176 5.12 1.56 10.99
C ALA A 176 6.25 0.73 10.36
N PRO A 177 6.76 1.00 9.14
CA PRO A 177 7.84 0.22 8.55
C PRO A 177 9.15 0.34 9.36
N ILE A 178 9.38 1.48 10.00
CA ILE A 178 10.56 1.74 10.83
C ILE A 178 10.48 0.96 12.15
N ALA A 179 9.32 1.02 12.82
CA ALA A 179 9.05 0.30 14.05
C ALA A 179 9.11 -1.22 13.80
N PHE A 180 8.48 -1.68 12.72
CA PHE A 180 8.57 -3.07 12.28
C PHE A 180 10.03 -3.48 12.05
N ALA A 181 10.79 -2.71 11.27
CA ALA A 181 12.20 -3.03 11.00
C ALA A 181 13.10 -3.01 12.25
N ARG A 182 12.76 -2.25 13.28
CA ARG A 182 13.49 -2.21 14.56
C ARG A 182 13.15 -3.39 15.47
N LEU A 183 11.88 -3.76 15.55
CA LEU A 183 11.36 -4.84 16.39
C LEU A 183 11.59 -6.23 15.76
N ASP A 184 11.84 -6.28 14.47
CA ASP A 184 12.12 -7.48 13.68
C ASP A 184 13.55 -8.03 13.86
N ARG A 185 14.41 -7.33 14.61
CA ARG A 185 15.81 -7.71 14.88
C ARG A 185 15.93 -9.05 15.59
#